data_AF-X0XKX0-F1
#
_entry.id   AF-X0XKX0-F1
#
_cell.length_a   1.000
_cell.length_b   1.000
_cell.length_c   1.000
_cell.angle_alpha   90.00
_cell.angle_beta   90.00
_cell.angle_gamma   90.00
#
_symmetry.space_group_name_H-M   'P 1'
#
loop_
_entity.id
_entity.type
_entity.pdbx_description
1 polymer ?
#
loop_
_entity_poly.entity_id
_entity_poly.type
_entity_poly.pdbx_seq_one_letter_code
_entity_poly.pdbx_strand_id
1 'polypeptide(L)'
;WELAIGTTSWSWDWDTTEYSNGDHMIYAKAYDGEDSSEIVTVSVTVDNGGNIAPQASISHPNDGDTVSGEVEIRGTASDDDGFVQIVEIRIDNEVWIKVTSTTNWKHNWDTIDYANGEHMIKARAKDDLGLYSKEKSITVIVNNGGNIPPSAEITSHFGGEVLSGSVNIKGTAVDHDGNLELVEIRIDDGNWDTATGTTSWTFTWDTTTYSNGEHVVYVRAKDDVGEYSQIRSVILIVDNGG
;
A
#
# COMPACT_ATOMS: atom_id res chain seq x y z
N TRP A 1 42.87 -3.91 18.83
CA TRP A 1 43.85 -2.80 18.85
C TRP A 1 44.32 -2.61 17.43
N GLU A 2 44.12 -1.41 16.90
CA GLU A 2 44.62 -1.02 15.58
C GLU A 2 45.74 -0.01 15.77
N LEU A 3 46.69 0.04 14.82
CA LEU A 3 47.78 1.01 14.88
C LEU A 3 47.27 2.38 14.44
N ALA A 4 47.37 3.37 15.33
CA ALA A 4 47.17 4.76 14.99
C ALA A 4 48.35 5.29 14.15
N ILE A 5 48.12 6.36 13.41
CA ILE A 5 49.12 7.05 12.60
C ILE A 5 49.79 8.12 13.48
N GLY A 6 51.08 7.96 13.78
CA GLY A 6 51.88 8.90 14.57
C GLY A 6 52.21 8.39 15.98
N THR A 7 53.15 9.04 16.66
CA THR A 7 53.68 8.61 17.98
C THR A 7 53.61 9.69 19.06
N THR A 8 53.90 10.96 18.73
CA THR A 8 53.78 12.10 19.68
C THR A 8 52.40 12.75 19.61
N SER A 9 51.82 12.77 18.41
CA SER A 9 50.42 13.07 18.15
C SER A 9 49.95 12.01 17.16
N TRP A 10 48.74 11.51 17.35
CA TRP A 10 48.26 10.37 16.60
C TRP A 10 46.84 10.59 16.11
N SER A 11 46.49 9.90 15.02
CA SER A 11 45.13 9.83 14.50
C SER A 11 44.77 8.40 14.14
N TRP A 12 43.48 8.08 14.20
CA TRP A 12 42.90 6.84 13.71
C TRP A 12 41.59 7.20 13.03
N ASP A 13 41.43 6.73 11.80
CA ASP A 13 40.23 7.01 11.01
C ASP A 13 39.12 6.05 11.42
N TRP A 14 37.97 6.60 11.79
CA TRP A 14 36.80 5.83 12.19
C TRP A 14 35.63 6.16 11.25
N ASP A 15 35.26 5.20 10.42
CA ASP A 15 34.02 5.28 9.64
C ASP A 15 32.84 4.88 10.54
N THR A 16 32.09 5.87 11.03
CA THR A 16 30.96 5.62 11.92
C THR A 16 29.78 4.97 11.21
N THR A 17 29.70 5.06 9.87
CA THR A 17 28.55 4.55 9.08
C THR A 17 28.44 3.02 9.10
N GLU A 18 29.53 2.32 9.41
CA GLU A 18 29.55 0.85 9.56
C GLU A 18 29.07 0.37 10.95
N TYR A 19 28.75 1.29 11.86
CA TYR A 19 28.37 1.00 13.24
C TYR A 19 26.95 1.48 13.55
N SER A 20 26.28 0.81 14.50
CA SER A 20 24.95 1.20 14.96
C SER A 20 24.98 2.53 15.72
N ASN A 21 23.93 3.33 15.61
CA ASN A 21 23.76 4.52 16.45
C ASN A 21 23.75 4.14 17.94
N GLY A 22 24.28 5.01 18.79
CA GLY A 22 24.40 4.81 20.24
C GLY A 22 25.82 5.08 20.76
N ASP A 23 26.03 4.78 22.04
CA ASP A 23 27.31 5.03 22.70
C ASP A 23 28.34 3.96 22.35
N HIS A 24 29.50 4.40 21.85
CA HIS A 24 30.66 3.57 21.59
C HIS A 24 31.83 3.98 22.47
N MET A 25 32.53 2.99 23.01
CA MET A 25 33.71 3.20 23.83
C MET A 25 34.97 3.03 22.98
N ILE A 26 35.72 4.11 22.79
CA ILE A 26 37.03 4.07 22.14
C ILE A 26 38.07 3.85 23.25
N TYR A 27 38.99 2.91 23.03
CA TYR A 27 40.08 2.59 23.93
C TYR A 27 41.41 2.91 23.26
N ALA A 28 42.31 3.60 23.97
CA ALA A 28 43.66 3.88 23.50
C ALA A 28 44.70 3.53 24.57
N LYS A 29 45.84 3.02 24.12
CA LYS A 29 47.04 2.81 24.94
C LYS A 29 48.29 3.02 24.08
N ALA A 30 49.36 3.53 24.68
CA ALA A 30 50.66 3.67 24.03
C ALA A 30 51.55 2.46 24.35
N TYR A 31 52.55 2.20 23.50
CA TYR A 31 53.57 1.16 23.69
C TYR A 31 54.94 1.74 23.35
N ASP A 32 55.92 1.60 24.24
CA ASP A 32 57.25 2.20 24.08
C ASP A 32 58.32 1.22 23.53
N GLY A 33 57.94 -0.04 23.30
CA GLY A 33 58.85 -1.10 22.88
C GLY A 33 59.17 -2.12 23.98
N GLU A 34 58.80 -1.83 25.22
CA GLU A 34 58.91 -2.74 26.36
C GLU A 34 57.56 -2.93 27.04
N ASP A 35 56.88 -1.83 27.40
CA ASP A 35 55.64 -1.82 28.18
C ASP A 35 54.49 -1.03 27.52
N SER A 36 53.24 -1.40 27.85
CA SER A 36 52.05 -0.64 27.46
C SER A 36 51.64 0.34 28.56
N SER A 37 51.14 1.51 28.17
CA SER A 37 50.48 2.43 29.11
C SER A 37 49.18 1.85 29.65
N GLU A 38 48.65 2.49 30.70
CA GLU A 38 47.24 2.34 31.08
C GLU A 38 46.31 2.62 29.90
N ILE A 39 45.16 1.94 29.89
CA ILE A 39 44.12 2.14 28.88
C ILE A 39 43.31 3.37 29.25
N VAL A 40 43.29 4.35 28.36
CA VAL A 40 42.35 5.48 28.44
C VAL A 40 41.14 5.18 27.57
N THR A 41 39.98 5.69 27.99
CA THR A 41 38.73 5.51 27.25
C THR A 41 38.00 6.83 27.05
N VAL A 42 37.32 6.96 25.92
CA VAL A 42 36.37 8.03 25.64
C VAL A 42 35.08 7.40 25.15
N SER A 43 33.95 7.89 25.66
CA SER A 43 32.62 7.55 25.12
C SER A 43 32.29 8.53 24.01
N VAL A 44 31.93 8.01 22.84
CA VAL A 44 31.45 8.79 21.71
C VAL A 44 30.08 8.28 21.31
N THR A 45 29.09 9.16 21.26
CA THR A 45 27.76 8.82 20.75
C THR A 45 27.79 8.92 19.23
N VAL A 46 27.55 7.81 18.55
CA VAL A 46 27.35 7.76 17.10
C VAL A 46 25.88 8.05 16.82
N ASP A 47 25.65 9.06 15.99
CA ASP A 47 24.35 9.33 15.38
C ASP A 47 24.58 9.53 13.88
N ASN A 48 24.46 8.46 13.11
CA ASN A 48 24.56 8.48 11.65
C ASN A 48 23.27 9.01 10.99
N GLY A 49 22.32 9.55 11.76
CA GLY A 49 20.97 9.80 11.30
C GLY A 49 20.16 8.51 11.14
N GLY A 50 18.89 8.64 10.78
CA GLY A 50 18.05 7.53 10.34
C GLY A 50 17.83 7.62 8.84
N ASN A 51 17.82 6.48 8.16
CA ASN A 51 17.53 6.39 6.74
C ASN A 51 16.12 6.92 6.41
N ILE A 52 16.01 7.84 5.46
CA ILE A 52 14.74 8.39 4.99
C ILE A 52 14.28 7.54 3.79
N ALA A 53 13.08 6.95 3.89
CA ALA A 53 12.57 6.14 2.78
C ALA A 53 12.45 6.97 1.48
N PRO A 54 12.67 6.35 0.31
CA PRO A 54 12.55 7.04 -0.96
C PRO A 54 11.11 7.45 -1.23
N GLN A 55 10.90 8.23 -2.29
CA GLN A 55 9.60 8.59 -2.82
C GLN A 55 9.41 8.02 -4.22
N ALA A 56 8.19 7.57 -4.52
CA ALA A 56 7.79 7.14 -5.86
C ALA A 56 6.51 7.89 -6.27
N SER A 57 6.41 8.25 -7.55
CA SER A 57 5.24 8.90 -8.15
C SER A 57 4.80 8.17 -9.40
N ILE A 58 3.51 8.20 -9.71
CA ILE A 58 2.95 7.76 -11.00
C ILE A 58 2.44 9.03 -11.69
N SER A 59 2.92 9.30 -12.91
CA SER A 59 2.58 10.51 -13.67
C SER A 59 1.78 10.24 -14.93
N HIS A 60 1.72 8.98 -15.38
CA HIS A 60 0.79 8.53 -16.42
C HIS A 60 0.58 7.01 -16.28
N PRO A 61 -0.65 6.50 -16.46
CA PRO A 61 -1.91 7.26 -16.57
C PRO A 61 -2.22 8.13 -15.34
N ASN A 62 -3.18 9.05 -15.46
CA ASN A 62 -3.71 9.77 -14.30
C ASN A 62 -4.78 8.94 -13.60
N ASP A 63 -5.05 9.28 -12.34
CA ASP A 63 -6.16 8.72 -11.59
C ASP A 63 -7.50 9.03 -12.29
N GLY A 64 -8.30 8.00 -12.54
CA GLY A 64 -9.58 8.06 -13.25
C GLY A 64 -9.48 7.99 -14.78
N ASP A 65 -8.28 7.90 -15.38
CA ASP A 65 -8.16 7.80 -16.84
C ASP A 65 -8.80 6.49 -17.36
N THR A 66 -9.50 6.58 -18.49
CA THR A 66 -9.92 5.40 -19.27
C THR A 66 -8.81 5.00 -20.23
N VAL A 67 -8.40 3.73 -20.20
CA VAL A 67 -7.27 3.19 -20.97
C VAL A 67 -7.66 1.94 -21.76
N SER A 68 -6.93 1.67 -22.85
CA SER A 68 -7.15 0.50 -23.71
C SER A 68 -5.90 0.19 -24.55
N GLY A 69 -5.69 -1.08 -24.90
CA GLY A 69 -4.53 -1.55 -25.68
C GLY A 69 -3.20 -1.37 -24.94
N GLU A 70 -2.15 -0.96 -25.68
CA GLU A 70 -0.83 -0.69 -25.09
C GLU A 70 -0.80 0.66 -24.36
N VAL A 71 -0.53 0.61 -23.05
CA VAL A 71 -0.44 1.77 -22.15
C VAL A 71 0.98 1.87 -21.58
N GLU A 72 1.64 3.02 -21.73
CA GLU A 72 2.94 3.28 -21.08
C GLU A 72 2.72 3.86 -19.68
N ILE A 73 2.82 3.05 -18.64
CA ILE A 73 2.84 3.51 -17.24
C ILE A 73 4.19 4.16 -16.99
N ARG A 74 4.22 5.38 -16.45
CA ARG A 74 5.46 6.08 -16.12
C ARG A 74 5.34 6.94 -14.87
N GLY A 75 6.50 7.28 -14.33
CA GLY A 75 6.61 8.04 -13.10
C GLY A 75 8.04 8.39 -12.75
N THR A 76 8.21 8.91 -11.54
CA THR A 76 9.53 9.22 -10.99
C THR A 76 9.79 8.55 -9.66
N ALA A 77 11.05 8.42 -9.29
CA ALA A 77 11.44 8.14 -7.92
C ALA A 77 12.71 8.91 -7.55
N SER A 78 12.82 9.26 -6.28
CA SER A 78 13.95 10.01 -5.71
C SER A 78 14.17 9.60 -4.26
N ASP A 79 15.38 9.83 -3.79
CA ASP A 79 15.80 9.55 -2.42
C ASP A 79 16.61 10.76 -1.93
N ASP A 80 16.34 11.23 -0.71
CA ASP A 80 16.83 12.53 -0.22
C ASP A 80 18.21 12.41 0.47
N ASP A 81 18.52 11.24 1.05
CA ASP A 81 19.75 10.94 1.79
C ASP A 81 20.60 9.81 1.17
N GLY A 82 20.15 9.23 0.06
CA GLY A 82 20.83 8.16 -0.69
C GLY A 82 20.42 8.11 -2.16
N PHE A 83 20.23 6.89 -2.69
CA PHE A 83 19.76 6.70 -4.07
C PHE A 83 18.77 5.56 -4.20
N VAL A 84 17.86 5.70 -5.17
CA VAL A 84 16.88 4.64 -5.49
C VAL A 84 17.56 3.46 -6.16
N GLN A 85 17.58 2.31 -5.48
CA GLN A 85 18.12 1.05 -5.97
C GLN A 85 17.11 0.28 -6.85
N ILE A 86 15.82 0.32 -6.49
CA ILE A 86 14.76 -0.42 -7.17
C ILE A 86 13.51 0.45 -7.28
N VAL A 87 12.84 0.41 -8.43
CA VAL A 87 11.43 0.80 -8.55
C VAL A 87 10.65 -0.45 -8.95
N GLU A 88 9.52 -0.65 -8.29
CA GLU A 88 8.59 -1.74 -8.55
C GLU A 88 7.20 -1.18 -8.80
N ILE A 89 6.49 -1.76 -9.75
CA ILE A 89 5.08 -1.48 -9.99
C ILE A 89 4.25 -2.75 -9.85
N ARG A 90 2.95 -2.62 -9.67
CA ARG A 90 2.02 -3.74 -9.70
C ARG A 90 0.66 -3.26 -10.20
N ILE A 91 0.01 -4.07 -11.02
CA ILE A 91 -1.38 -3.88 -11.41
C ILE A 91 -2.23 -4.82 -10.55
N ASP A 92 -3.25 -4.26 -9.90
CA ASP A 92 -4.12 -4.90 -8.92
C ASP A 92 -3.35 -5.60 -7.78
N ASN A 93 -3.57 -6.91 -7.64
CA ASN A 93 -2.98 -7.78 -6.63
C ASN A 93 -1.99 -8.79 -7.23
N GLU A 94 -1.47 -8.50 -8.42
CA GLU A 94 -0.49 -9.36 -9.10
C GLU A 94 0.90 -9.33 -8.43
N VAL A 95 1.91 -9.88 -9.10
CA VAL A 95 3.27 -9.83 -8.57
C VAL A 95 3.88 -8.45 -8.84
N TRP A 96 4.72 -7.95 -7.92
CA TRP A 96 5.49 -6.74 -8.15
C TRP A 96 6.49 -6.93 -9.30
N ILE A 97 6.46 -6.00 -10.24
CA ILE A 97 7.29 -5.97 -11.44
C ILE A 97 8.40 -4.93 -11.23
N LYS A 98 9.65 -5.37 -11.25
CA LYS A 98 10.81 -4.46 -11.23
C LYS A 98 10.95 -3.76 -12.58
N VAL A 99 11.06 -2.43 -12.57
CA VAL A 99 11.30 -1.63 -13.77
C VAL A 99 12.79 -1.25 -13.91
N THR A 100 13.24 -0.96 -15.13
CA THR A 100 14.67 -0.86 -15.47
C THR A 100 15.33 0.45 -15.03
N SER A 101 14.60 1.56 -15.05
CA SER A 101 15.10 2.89 -14.65
C SER A 101 14.58 3.23 -13.25
N THR A 102 15.39 3.92 -12.45
CA THR A 102 15.06 4.25 -11.05
C THR A 102 14.77 5.73 -10.80
N THR A 103 14.97 6.61 -11.80
CA THR A 103 14.67 8.05 -11.68
C THR A 103 13.46 8.46 -12.51
N ASN A 104 13.50 8.22 -13.82
CA ASN A 104 12.36 8.39 -14.74
C ASN A 104 12.03 7.02 -15.28
N TRP A 105 11.06 6.38 -14.66
CA TRP A 105 10.78 4.97 -14.89
C TRP A 105 9.57 4.80 -15.78
N LYS A 106 9.51 3.65 -16.45
CA LYS A 106 8.39 3.29 -17.32
C LYS A 106 8.17 1.78 -17.43
N HIS A 107 6.95 1.41 -17.77
CA HIS A 107 6.52 0.05 -18.03
C HIS A 107 5.41 0.06 -19.09
N ASN A 108 5.52 -0.82 -20.08
CA ASN A 108 4.45 -1.02 -21.06
C ASN A 108 3.50 -2.09 -20.52
N TRP A 109 2.22 -1.74 -20.45
CA TRP A 109 1.14 -2.60 -20.03
C TRP A 109 0.19 -2.81 -21.20
N ASP A 110 -0.02 -4.08 -21.59
CA ASP A 110 -1.06 -4.43 -22.55
C ASP A 110 -2.34 -4.74 -21.78
N THR A 111 -3.37 -3.90 -21.94
CA THR A 111 -4.63 -4.06 -21.23
C THR A 111 -5.48 -5.17 -21.81
N ILE A 112 -5.16 -5.75 -22.98
CA ILE A 112 -6.03 -6.74 -23.66
C ILE A 112 -6.27 -8.01 -22.84
N ASP A 113 -5.32 -8.36 -21.96
CA ASP A 113 -5.40 -9.52 -21.08
C ASP A 113 -6.14 -9.21 -19.76
N TYR A 114 -6.57 -7.97 -19.56
CA TYR A 114 -7.28 -7.50 -18.37
C TYR A 114 -8.78 -7.36 -18.67
N ALA A 115 -9.61 -7.66 -17.67
CA ALA A 115 -11.04 -7.46 -17.76
C ALA A 115 -11.36 -5.96 -17.94
N ASN A 116 -12.52 -5.63 -18.50
CA ASN A 116 -13.01 -4.26 -18.43
C ASN A 116 -13.38 -3.94 -16.98
N GLY A 117 -13.09 -2.72 -16.54
CA GLY A 117 -13.40 -2.27 -15.18
C GLY A 117 -12.31 -1.43 -14.54
N GLU A 118 -12.44 -1.21 -13.24
CA GLU A 118 -11.44 -0.50 -12.45
C GLU A 118 -10.22 -1.38 -12.19
N HIS A 119 -9.04 -0.85 -12.49
CA HIS A 119 -7.74 -1.45 -12.20
C HIS A 119 -6.87 -0.50 -11.39
N MET A 120 -6.23 -1.02 -10.35
CA MET A 120 -5.36 -0.23 -9.47
C MET A 120 -3.90 -0.42 -9.84
N ILE A 121 -3.23 0.65 -10.25
CA ILE A 121 -1.78 0.65 -10.49
C ILE A 121 -1.10 1.17 -9.24
N LYS A 122 -0.15 0.39 -8.73
CA LYS A 122 0.69 0.74 -7.59
C LYS A 122 2.14 0.87 -7.99
N ALA A 123 2.87 1.77 -7.33
CA ALA A 123 4.31 1.93 -7.46
C ALA A 123 4.96 2.10 -6.09
N ARG A 124 6.17 1.56 -5.93
CA ARG A 124 7.03 1.77 -4.75
C ARG A 124 8.50 1.79 -5.16
N ALA A 125 9.32 2.47 -4.38
CA ALA A 125 10.76 2.52 -4.54
C ALA A 125 11.47 1.89 -3.33
N LYS A 126 12.69 1.37 -3.54
CA LYS A 126 13.59 0.88 -2.50
C LYS A 126 14.94 1.57 -2.65
N ASP A 127 15.47 2.09 -1.55
CA ASP A 127 16.77 2.75 -1.52
C ASP A 127 17.94 1.76 -1.41
N ASP A 128 19.16 2.28 -1.34
CA ASP A 128 20.41 1.56 -1.22
C ASP A 128 20.65 0.93 0.17
N LEU A 129 19.91 1.36 1.19
CA LEU A 129 19.92 0.80 2.54
C LEU A 129 18.77 -0.20 2.78
N GLY A 130 17.91 -0.36 1.78
CA GLY A 130 16.87 -1.37 1.67
C GLY A 130 15.51 -1.00 2.24
N LEU A 131 15.25 0.27 2.54
CA LEU A 131 13.95 0.75 3.00
C LEU A 131 13.03 1.05 1.80
N TYR A 132 11.75 0.74 1.95
CA TYR A 132 10.74 0.99 0.90
C TYR A 132 9.97 2.29 1.15
N SER A 133 9.66 2.99 0.06
CA SER A 133 8.69 4.09 0.04
C SER A 133 7.30 3.62 0.48
N LYS A 134 6.45 4.58 0.87
CA LYS A 134 4.99 4.34 0.84
C LYS A 134 4.56 4.00 -0.59
N GLU A 135 3.55 3.15 -0.73
CA GLU A 135 2.96 2.84 -2.03
C GLU A 135 2.24 4.08 -2.56
N LYS A 136 2.49 4.42 -3.83
CA LYS A 136 1.65 5.34 -4.58
C LYS A 136 0.67 4.51 -5.40
N SER A 137 -0.61 4.87 -5.36
CA SER A 137 -1.66 4.22 -6.15
C SER A 137 -2.42 5.23 -7.01
N ILE A 138 -2.89 4.75 -8.15
CA ILE A 138 -3.93 5.35 -8.99
C ILE A 138 -4.90 4.24 -9.41
N THR A 139 -6.14 4.60 -9.68
CA THR A 139 -7.14 3.73 -10.30
C THR A 139 -7.40 4.21 -11.72
N VAL A 140 -7.45 3.29 -12.68
CA VAL A 140 -7.84 3.55 -14.07
C VAL A 140 -9.00 2.66 -14.47
N ILE A 141 -9.69 3.03 -15.55
CA ILE A 141 -10.79 2.25 -16.10
C ILE A 141 -10.30 1.59 -17.39
N VAL A 142 -10.14 0.26 -17.39
CA VAL A 142 -9.84 -0.49 -18.62
C VAL A 142 -11.12 -0.65 -19.42
N ASN A 143 -11.08 -0.25 -20.69
CA ASN A 143 -12.15 -0.45 -21.66
C ASN A 143 -11.58 -0.95 -22.99
N ASN A 144 -11.47 -2.26 -23.14
CA ASN A 144 -11.06 -2.92 -24.38
C ASN A 144 -12.23 -3.14 -25.36
N GLY A 145 -13.36 -2.44 -25.16
CA GLY A 145 -14.61 -2.61 -25.89
C GLY A 145 -15.56 -3.61 -25.21
N GLY A 146 -16.85 -3.53 -25.54
CA GLY A 146 -17.90 -4.25 -24.83
C GLY A 146 -18.39 -3.48 -23.59
N ASN A 147 -19.14 -4.17 -22.72
CA ASN A 147 -19.64 -3.61 -21.47
C ASN A 147 -18.55 -3.52 -20.40
N ILE A 148 -18.59 -2.49 -19.54
CA ILE A 148 -17.81 -2.40 -18.32
C ILE A 148 -18.72 -2.76 -17.15
N PRO A 149 -18.57 -3.93 -16.51
CA PRO A 149 -19.40 -4.27 -15.36
C PRO A 149 -19.33 -3.19 -14.27
N PRO A 150 -20.41 -2.94 -13.53
CA PRO A 150 -20.46 -1.86 -12.55
C PRO A 150 -19.52 -2.16 -11.37
N SER A 151 -19.30 -1.16 -10.52
CA SER A 151 -18.66 -1.31 -9.21
C SER A 151 -19.66 -0.99 -8.09
N ALA A 152 -19.49 -1.61 -6.93
CA ALA A 152 -20.30 -1.36 -5.74
C ALA A 152 -19.43 -1.42 -4.49
N GLU A 153 -19.66 -0.49 -3.56
CA GLU A 153 -18.90 -0.38 -2.33
C GLU A 153 -19.81 -0.07 -1.15
N ILE A 154 -19.50 -0.69 0.00
CA ILE A 154 -20.10 -0.35 1.29
C ILE A 154 -19.29 0.80 1.87
N THR A 155 -19.93 1.95 2.08
CA THR A 155 -19.26 3.16 2.62
C THR A 155 -19.69 3.49 4.04
N SER A 156 -20.78 2.89 4.53
CA SER A 156 -21.13 2.87 5.94
C SER A 156 -20.36 1.78 6.68
N HIS A 157 -19.94 2.06 7.91
CA HIS A 157 -19.29 1.09 8.79
C HIS A 157 -17.92 0.62 8.29
N PHE A 158 -17.08 0.15 9.22
CA PHE A 158 -15.76 -0.38 8.91
C PHE A 158 -15.58 -1.77 9.54
N GLY A 159 -14.61 -2.52 9.01
CA GLY A 159 -14.36 -3.88 9.46
C GLY A 159 -14.17 -3.99 10.98
N GLY A 160 -14.92 -4.87 11.61
CA GLY A 160 -14.88 -5.11 13.06
C GLY A 160 -15.74 -4.18 13.91
N GLU A 161 -16.54 -3.29 13.31
CA GLU A 161 -17.50 -2.49 14.06
C GLU A 161 -18.57 -3.37 14.75
N VAL A 162 -18.89 -3.04 16.00
CA VAL A 162 -19.89 -3.76 16.81
C VAL A 162 -21.25 -3.08 16.64
N LEU A 163 -22.24 -3.88 16.27
CA LEU A 163 -23.57 -3.43 15.88
C LEU A 163 -24.66 -4.21 16.62
N SER A 164 -25.82 -3.58 16.80
CA SER A 164 -26.98 -4.16 17.50
C SER A 164 -28.28 -3.51 17.03
N GLY A 165 -29.40 -4.24 17.09
CA GLY A 165 -30.71 -3.73 16.66
C GLY A 165 -30.82 -3.49 15.15
N SER A 166 -31.52 -2.43 14.78
CA SER A 166 -31.72 -2.03 13.38
C SER A 166 -30.58 -1.13 12.89
N VAL A 167 -29.77 -1.64 11.97
CA VAL A 167 -28.61 -0.97 11.37
C VAL A 167 -28.93 -0.53 9.94
N ASN A 168 -28.44 0.62 9.51
CA ASN A 168 -28.58 1.08 8.13
C ASN A 168 -27.24 1.01 7.40
N ILE A 169 -27.08 0.00 6.55
CA ILE A 169 -25.94 -0.16 5.66
C ILE A 169 -26.14 0.74 4.45
N LYS A 170 -25.10 1.47 4.04
CA LYS A 170 -25.11 2.41 2.92
C LYS A 170 -23.86 2.23 2.09
N GLY A 171 -23.96 2.68 0.85
CA GLY A 171 -22.83 2.67 -0.05
C GLY A 171 -23.08 3.40 -1.33
N THR A 172 -22.14 3.21 -2.24
CA THR A 172 -22.19 3.75 -3.60
C THR A 172 -22.03 2.64 -4.62
N ALA A 173 -22.54 2.89 -5.82
CA ALA A 173 -22.27 2.07 -6.98
C ALA A 173 -22.05 2.97 -8.20
N VAL A 174 -21.24 2.53 -9.14
CA VAL A 174 -20.90 3.26 -10.36
C VAL A 174 -21.00 2.31 -11.54
N ASP A 175 -21.51 2.83 -12.64
CA ASP A 175 -21.44 2.19 -13.94
C ASP A 175 -20.75 3.20 -14.88
N HIS A 176 -19.65 2.79 -15.52
CA HIS A 176 -18.78 3.73 -16.24
C HIS A 176 -19.19 3.91 -17.72
N ASP A 177 -19.95 2.98 -18.29
CA ASP A 177 -20.37 3.01 -19.70
C ASP A 177 -21.89 2.92 -19.92
N GLY A 178 -22.68 2.80 -18.86
CA GLY A 178 -24.12 2.61 -18.88
C GLY A 178 -24.84 3.10 -17.61
N ASN A 179 -25.91 2.39 -17.22
CA ASN A 179 -26.72 2.72 -16.05
C ASN A 179 -26.81 1.54 -15.08
N LEU A 180 -26.99 1.83 -13.80
CA LEU A 180 -27.25 0.81 -12.79
C LEU A 180 -28.73 0.37 -12.83
N GLU A 181 -28.98 -0.94 -12.96
CA GLU A 181 -30.30 -1.56 -12.81
C GLU A 181 -30.67 -1.68 -11.33
N LEU A 182 -29.77 -2.24 -10.50
CA LEU A 182 -30.01 -2.45 -9.07
C LEU A 182 -28.72 -2.64 -8.26
N VAL A 183 -28.85 -2.57 -6.93
CA VAL A 183 -27.82 -2.98 -5.97
C VAL A 183 -28.42 -4.04 -5.05
N GLU A 184 -27.66 -5.09 -4.75
CA GLU A 184 -28.07 -6.18 -3.86
C GLU A 184 -27.11 -6.33 -2.68
N ILE A 185 -27.67 -6.66 -1.53
CA ILE A 185 -26.95 -6.96 -0.29
C ILE A 185 -27.26 -8.40 0.11
N ARG A 186 -26.26 -9.09 0.67
CA ARG A 186 -26.43 -10.41 1.28
C ARG A 186 -25.67 -10.44 2.60
N ILE A 187 -26.30 -10.97 3.65
CA ILE A 187 -25.64 -11.24 4.93
C ILE A 187 -25.29 -12.73 4.98
N ASP A 188 -24.02 -13.04 5.23
CA ASP A 188 -23.45 -14.40 5.26
C ASP A 188 -23.86 -15.21 4.00
N ASP A 189 -24.40 -16.42 4.22
CA ASP A 189 -24.92 -17.33 3.20
C ASP A 189 -26.43 -17.13 2.93
N GLY A 190 -26.99 -15.99 3.33
CA GLY A 190 -28.39 -15.64 3.10
C GLY A 190 -28.74 -15.38 1.63
N ASN A 191 -29.96 -14.89 1.38
CA ASN A 191 -30.37 -14.49 0.05
C ASN A 191 -29.82 -13.10 -0.32
N TRP A 192 -29.74 -12.82 -1.61
CA TRP A 192 -29.52 -11.47 -2.11
C TRP A 192 -30.83 -10.69 -2.04
N ASP A 193 -30.81 -9.58 -1.32
CA ASP A 193 -31.91 -8.65 -1.17
C ASP A 193 -31.60 -7.33 -1.88
N THR A 194 -32.57 -6.78 -2.61
CA THR A 194 -32.39 -5.51 -3.32
C THR A 194 -32.35 -4.34 -2.34
N ALA A 195 -31.28 -3.53 -2.42
CA ALA A 195 -31.15 -2.29 -1.68
C ALA A 195 -32.07 -1.20 -2.23
N THR A 196 -32.32 -0.16 -1.42
CA THR A 196 -33.02 1.04 -1.87
C THR A 196 -32.03 2.00 -2.52
N GLY A 197 -32.26 2.37 -3.79
CA GLY A 197 -31.38 3.25 -4.57
C GLY A 197 -30.30 2.47 -5.35
N THR A 198 -29.57 3.17 -6.21
CA THR A 198 -28.51 2.59 -7.05
C THR A 198 -27.17 3.31 -6.84
N THR A 199 -26.99 4.52 -7.38
CA THR A 199 -25.73 5.29 -7.26
C THR A 199 -25.37 5.58 -5.80
N SER A 200 -26.35 5.96 -5.00
CA SER A 200 -26.28 5.95 -3.54
C SER A 200 -27.39 5.06 -3.04
N TRP A 201 -27.02 4.03 -2.30
CA TRP A 201 -27.94 2.96 -1.91
C TRP A 201 -27.95 2.78 -0.39
N THR A 202 -29.06 2.25 0.12
CA THR A 202 -29.25 1.95 1.55
C THR A 202 -29.96 0.62 1.76
N PHE A 203 -29.60 -0.11 2.82
CA PHE A 203 -30.20 -1.36 3.22
C PHE A 203 -30.33 -1.43 4.75
N THR A 204 -31.55 -1.68 5.25
CA THR A 204 -31.79 -1.82 6.68
C THR A 204 -31.59 -3.27 7.09
N TRP A 205 -30.62 -3.51 7.97
CA TRP A 205 -30.32 -4.82 8.55
C TRP A 205 -30.83 -4.90 9.99
N ASP A 206 -31.75 -5.84 10.25
CA ASP A 206 -32.16 -6.18 11.62
C ASP A 206 -31.25 -7.25 12.20
N THR A 207 -30.23 -6.80 12.93
CA THR A 207 -29.23 -7.69 13.55
C THR A 207 -29.84 -8.58 14.64
N THR A 208 -31.03 -8.27 15.18
CA THR A 208 -31.68 -9.08 16.24
C THR A 208 -32.13 -10.46 15.75
N THR A 209 -32.18 -10.65 14.44
CA THR A 209 -32.49 -11.92 13.79
C THR A 209 -31.26 -12.81 13.53
N TYR A 210 -30.07 -12.31 13.85
CA TYR A 210 -28.79 -12.99 13.69
C TYR A 210 -28.17 -13.33 15.05
N SER A 211 -27.33 -14.36 15.07
CA SER A 211 -26.54 -14.72 16.27
C SER A 211 -25.54 -13.62 16.62
N ASN A 212 -25.11 -13.53 17.88
CA ASN A 212 -23.95 -12.70 18.21
C ASN A 212 -22.66 -13.32 17.61
N GLY A 213 -21.77 -12.49 17.08
CA GLY A 213 -20.53 -12.94 16.44
C GLY A 213 -20.17 -12.14 15.18
N GLU A 214 -19.19 -12.64 14.43
CA GLU A 214 -18.81 -12.07 13.14
C GLU A 214 -19.81 -12.43 12.05
N HIS A 215 -20.20 -11.43 11.26
CA HIS A 215 -21.07 -11.55 10.10
C HIS A 215 -20.44 -10.85 8.91
N VAL A 216 -20.58 -11.44 7.72
CA VAL A 216 -20.06 -10.85 6.48
C VAL A 216 -21.20 -10.22 5.70
N VAL A 217 -21.12 -8.92 5.47
CA VAL A 217 -22.06 -8.18 4.62
C VAL A 217 -21.44 -8.07 3.23
N TYR A 218 -22.09 -8.69 2.25
CA TYR A 218 -21.71 -8.65 0.84
C TYR A 218 -22.56 -7.62 0.07
N VAL A 219 -21.96 -6.97 -0.93
CA VAL A 219 -22.64 -6.10 -1.89
C VAL A 219 -22.26 -6.45 -3.33
N ARG A 220 -23.22 -6.32 -4.25
CA ARG A 220 -22.97 -6.27 -5.70
C ARG A 220 -23.96 -5.32 -6.38
N ALA A 221 -23.55 -4.72 -7.49
CA ALA A 221 -24.43 -3.97 -8.38
C ALA A 221 -24.69 -4.74 -9.67
N LYS A 222 -25.79 -4.41 -10.36
CA LYS A 222 -26.14 -4.92 -11.67
C LYS A 222 -26.42 -3.76 -12.61
N ASP A 223 -25.93 -3.81 -13.84
CA ASP A 223 -26.11 -2.77 -14.85
C ASP A 223 -27.33 -3.00 -15.75
N ASP A 224 -27.58 -2.07 -16.67
CA ASP A 224 -28.70 -2.07 -17.60
C ASP A 224 -28.56 -3.06 -18.77
N VAL A 225 -27.42 -3.74 -18.90
CA VAL A 225 -27.22 -4.86 -19.82
C VAL A 225 -27.26 -6.22 -19.13
N GLY A 226 -27.31 -6.23 -17.80
CA GLY A 226 -27.56 -7.37 -16.95
C GLY A 226 -26.33 -8.01 -16.29
N GLU A 227 -25.14 -7.41 -16.44
CA GLU A 227 -23.90 -7.88 -15.83
C GLU A 227 -23.77 -7.41 -14.38
N TYR A 228 -23.06 -8.19 -13.56
CA TYR A 228 -22.87 -7.90 -12.14
C TYR A 228 -21.45 -7.43 -11.82
N SER A 229 -21.33 -6.53 -10.85
CA SER A 229 -20.05 -6.12 -10.27
C SER A 229 -19.32 -7.29 -9.61
N GLN A 230 -18.01 -7.12 -9.39
CA GLN A 230 -17.31 -7.91 -8.37
C GLN A 230 -18.01 -7.75 -7.02
N ILE A 231 -18.04 -8.83 -6.23
CA ILE A 231 -18.60 -8.80 -4.88
C ILE A 231 -17.61 -8.13 -3.95
N ARG A 232 -18.04 -7.08 -3.26
CA ARG A 232 -17.32 -6.50 -2.12
C ARG A 232 -17.96 -6.96 -0.81
N SER A 233 -17.20 -6.88 0.28
CA SER A 233 -17.70 -7.25 1.59
C SER A 233 -17.04 -6.50 2.74
N VAL A 234 -17.74 -6.41 3.86
CA VAL A 234 -17.21 -5.97 5.15
C VAL A 234 -17.59 -6.99 6.23
N ILE A 235 -16.67 -7.24 7.17
CA ILE A 235 -16.93 -8.08 8.35
C ILE A 235 -17.39 -7.16 9.48
N LEU A 236 -18.57 -7.42 10.05
CA LEU A 236 -19.16 -6.67 11.15
C LEU A 236 -19.43 -7.62 12.32
N ILE A 237 -19.45 -7.09 13.55
CA ILE A 237 -19.69 -7.88 14.75
C ILE A 237 -21.09 -7.59 15.27
N VAL A 238 -21.94 -8.60 15.39
CA VAL A 238 -23.26 -8.49 16.02
C VAL A 238 -23.14 -8.78 17.51
N ASP A 239 -23.67 -7.87 18.32
CA ASP A 239 -23.89 -8.08 19.76
C ASP A 239 -25.24 -7.47 20.18
N ASN A 240 -26.30 -8.28 20.19
CA ASN A 240 -27.63 -7.83 20.57
C ASN A 240 -27.88 -7.79 22.08
N GLY A 241 -26.87 -8.07 22.91
CA GLY A 241 -27.06 -8.29 24.34
C GLY A 241 -27.81 -9.59 24.65
N GLY A 242 -27.52 -10.16 25.82
CA GLY A 242 -28.23 -11.34 26.37
C GLY A 242 -29.35 -10.96 27.32
#